data_AF-A0A7C5IAT7-F1
#
_entry.id   AF-A0A7C5IAT7-F1
#
_cell.length_a   1.000
_cell.length_b   1.000
_cell.length_c   1.000
_cell.angle_alpha   90.00
_cell.angle_beta   90.00
_cell.angle_gamma   90.00
#
_symmetry.space_group_name_H-M   'P 1'
#
loop_
_entity.id
_entity.type
_entity.pdbx_description
1 polymer ?
#
loop_
_entity_poly.entity_id
_entity_poly.type
_entity_poly.pdbx_seq_one_letter_code
_entity_poly.pdbx_strand_id
1 'polypeptide(L)' 'PPIGRHRYFFRLHALDIVLPDLGEASRADVEKAMRGHCLASAELVGTYQKQ' A
#
# COMPACT_ATOMS: atom_id res chain seq x y z
N PRO A 1 3.27 18.05 -6.09
CA PRO A 1 1.87 17.97 -6.58
C PRO A 1 1.65 19.08 -7.60
N PRO A 2 1.13 18.78 -8.80
CA PRO A 2 0.95 19.77 -9.85
C PRO A 2 -0.05 20.87 -9.44
N ILE A 3 -1.03 20.56 -8.59
CA ILE A 3 -1.98 21.54 -8.06
C ILE A 3 -2.24 21.22 -6.57
N GLY A 4 -2.08 22.22 -5.69
CA GLY A 4 -2.48 22.16 -4.29
C GLY A 4 -1.74 21.14 -3.42
N ARG A 5 -2.37 20.75 -2.30
CA ARG A 5 -1.85 19.79 -1.32
C ARG A 5 -2.31 18.38 -1.67
N HIS A 6 -1.37 17.47 -1.90
CA HIS A 6 -1.66 16.05 -2.02
C HIS A 6 -1.54 15.36 -0.66
N ARG A 7 -2.32 14.29 -0.50
CA ARG A 7 -2.21 13.32 0.60
C ARG A 7 -1.55 12.06 0.07
N TYR A 8 -0.57 11.57 0.78
CA TYR A 8 0.20 10.37 0.47
C TYR A 8 -0.10 9.34 1.56
N PHE A 9 -0.67 8.22 1.15
CA PHE A 9 -1.11 7.15 2.05
C PHE A 9 -0.06 6.04 2.02
N PHE A 10 0.56 5.77 3.17
CA PHE A 10 1.48 4.68 3.38
C PHE A 10 0.71 3.57 4.10
N ARG A 11 0.60 2.40 3.47
CA ARG A 11 -0.14 1.27 4.01
C ARG A 11 0.82 0.17 4.40
N LEU A 12 0.63 -0.37 5.59
CA LEU A 12 1.38 -1.50 6.13
C LEU A 12 0.40 -2.61 6.47
N HIS A 13 0.72 -3.83 6.07
CA HIS A 13 -0.11 -5.00 6.29
C HIS A 13 0.73 -6.12 6.90
N ALA A 14 0.19 -6.76 7.94
CA ALA A 14 0.74 -8.00 8.48
C ALA A 14 0.01 -9.18 7.85
N LEU A 15 0.77 -10.15 7.31
CA LEU A 15 0.23 -11.36 6.69
C LEU A 15 0.64 -12.59 7.50
N ASP A 16 -0.22 -13.62 7.50
CA ASP A 16 0.08 -14.93 8.09
C ASP A 16 0.90 -15.84 7.16
N ILE A 17 1.09 -15.42 5.90
CA ILE A 17 1.88 -16.12 4.90
C ILE A 17 2.98 -15.23 4.33
N VAL A 18 3.99 -15.89 3.76
CA VAL A 18 4.92 -15.26 2.81
C VAL A 18 4.27 -15.33 1.43
N LEU A 19 4.14 -14.19 0.76
CA LEU A 19 3.66 -14.16 -0.63
C LEU A 19 4.68 -14.86 -1.55
N PRO A 20 4.24 -15.56 -2.61
CA PRO A 20 5.15 -16.10 -3.61
C PRO A 20 5.86 -14.97 -4.37
N ASP A 21 6.88 -15.29 -5.16
CA ASP A 21 7.45 -14.33 -6.10
C ASP A 21 6.39 -13.93 -7.14
N LEU A 22 6.05 -12.64 -7.17
CA LEU A 22 5.04 -12.09 -8.08
C LEU A 22 5.65 -11.38 -9.30
N GLY A 23 6.99 -11.30 -9.41
CA GLY A 23 7.67 -10.59 -10.49
C GLY A 23 7.34 -9.08 -10.52
N GLU A 24 7.06 -8.54 -11.72
CA GLU A 24 6.62 -7.15 -11.90
C GLU A 24 5.12 -6.98 -11.60
N ALA A 25 4.77 -7.16 -10.33
CA ALA A 25 3.39 -7.09 -9.86
C ALA A 25 2.87 -5.65 -9.81
N SER A 26 1.64 -5.44 -10.26
CA SER A 26 0.92 -4.21 -9.95
C SER A 26 0.46 -4.21 -8.49
N ARG A 27 0.10 -3.03 -7.98
CA ARG A 27 -0.53 -2.91 -6.67
C ARG A 27 -1.76 -3.82 -6.50
N ALA A 28 -2.58 -3.95 -7.56
CA ALA A 28 -3.79 -4.76 -7.50
C ALA A 28 -3.48 -6.26 -7.40
N ASP A 29 -2.37 -6.71 -8.00
CA ASP A 29 -1.92 -8.11 -7.94
C ASP A 29 -1.46 -8.44 -6.52
N VAL A 30 -0.69 -7.55 -5.90
CA VAL A 30 -0.25 -7.69 -4.51
C VAL A 30 -1.47 -7.70 -3.57
N GLU A 31 -2.39 -6.74 -3.71
CA GLU A 31 -3.61 -6.68 -2.90
C GLU A 31 -4.49 -7.93 -3.08
N LYS A 32 -4.50 -8.53 -4.28
CA LYS A 32 -5.18 -9.80 -4.55
C LYS A 32 -4.51 -10.97 -3.85
N ALA A 33 -3.19 -11.08 -3.91
CA ALA A 33 -2.42 -12.15 -3.27
C ALA A 33 -2.53 -12.10 -1.74
N MET A 34 -2.75 -10.92 -1.17
CA MET A 34 -2.94 -10.72 0.28
C MET A 34 -4.33 -11.11 0.80
N ARG A 35 -5.35 -11.26 -0.08
CA ARG A 35 -6.73 -11.46 0.37
C ARG A 35 -6.88 -12.77 1.16
N GLY A 36 -7.54 -12.68 2.32
CA GLY A 36 -7.73 -13.82 3.21
C GLY A 36 -6.56 -14.06 4.18
N HIS A 37 -5.43 -13.38 3.99
CA HIS A 37 -4.20 -13.57 4.76
C HIS A 37 -3.81 -12.38 5.64
N CYS A 38 -4.55 -11.27 5.55
CA CYS A 38 -4.23 -10.06 6.30
C CYS A 38 -4.71 -10.17 7.76
N LEU A 39 -3.76 -10.23 8.68
CA LEU A 39 -4.00 -10.29 10.13
C LEU A 39 -4.24 -8.90 10.73
N ALA A 40 -3.52 -7.90 10.23
CA ALA A 40 -3.62 -6.52 10.70
C ALA A 40 -3.22 -5.54 9.60
N SER A 41 -3.74 -4.31 9.71
CA SER A 41 -3.41 -3.21 8.80
C SER A 41 -3.15 -1.93 9.59
N ALA A 42 -2.23 -1.12 9.10
CA ALA A 42 -1.94 0.21 9.60
C ALA A 42 -1.81 1.19 8.43
N GLU A 43 -2.16 2.45 8.67
CA GLU A 43 -2.03 3.51 7.67
C GLU A 43 -1.39 4.76 8.29
N LEU A 44 -0.44 5.34 7.56
CA LEU A 44 0.14 6.64 7.84
C LEU A 44 -0.17 7.58 6.69
N VAL A 45 -0.64 8.79 6.98
CA VAL A 45 -0.95 9.80 5.97
C VAL A 45 0.01 10.97 6.08
N GLY A 46 0.83 11.16 5.04
CA GLY A 46 1.66 12.33 4.86
C GLY A 46 0.99 13.34 3.93
N THR A 47 1.32 14.62 4.06
CA THR A 47 0.86 15.65 3.11
C THR A 47 2.03 16.43 2.56
N TYR A 48 1.95 16.79 1.28
CA TYR A 48 2.92 17.68 0.65
C TYR A 48 2.20 18.65 -0.28
N GLN A 49 2.69 19.89 -0.32
CA GLN A 49 2.22 20.95 -1.20
C GLN A 49 3.46 21.61 -1.81
N LYS A 50 3.48 21.75 -3.14
CA LYS A 50 4.51 22.54 -3.82
C LYS A 50 4.20 24.01 -3.57
N GLN A 51 5.18 24.78 -3.09
CA GLN A 51 5.11 26.25 -3.07
C GLN A 51 5.50 26.80 -4.44
#